data_AF-A0A7Z7QXF6-F1
#
_entry.id   AF-A0A7Z7QXF6-F1
#
_cell.length_a   1.000
_cell.length_b   1.000
_cell.length_c   1.000
_cell.angle_alpha   90.00
_cell.angle_beta   90.00
_cell.angle_gamma   90.00
#
_symmetry.space_group_name_H-M   'P 1'
#
loop_
_entity.id
_entity.type
_entity.pdbx_description
1 polymer ?
#
loop_
_entity_poly.entity_id
_entity_poly.type
_entity_poly.pdbx_seq_one_letter_code
_entity_poly.pdbx_strand_id
1 'polypeptide(L)'
;MQSSKWNAMSLLMDDKTKQAEVLRTAIDEADAIVIGIGAGMSASDGFTYVGERFTENFPDFIEKYRFFDMLQASLHPYGSWQEYWAFESRFITLNYLDQPVGQSYLALKSLVEDKQYHIITTNADNAFDAAEYDMTHVFHIQGEYILQQCSQHCHAQTYRNDDLIRKMVVAQQDMLIPWEMIPRCPKCDAPMEVNKRKAEVGMVEDAEFHAQLQRYNAFLEQHKDDKVLYLEIGIGYTTPQFVKHPFQRMTRKNENALYMTMNKKAYRIPNSIQERTIHLTEDISTLITTALRNDSTTQNNNIGETKDVLNRTD
;
A
#
# COMPACT_ATOMS: atom_id res chain seq x y z
N MET A 1 -19.83 -24.71 18.45
CA MET A 1 -18.87 -24.26 17.42
C MET A 1 -17.62 -23.82 18.15
N GLN A 2 -16.53 -24.58 18.03
CA GLN A 2 -15.22 -24.11 18.48
C GLN A 2 -14.83 -23.02 17.48
N SER A 3 -14.76 -21.75 17.90
CA SER A 3 -14.19 -20.72 17.01
C SER A 3 -12.79 -21.18 16.63
N SER A 4 -12.44 -21.11 15.34
CA SER A 4 -11.11 -21.50 14.90
C SER A 4 -10.12 -20.61 15.66
N LYS A 5 -9.37 -21.19 16.60
CA LYS A 5 -8.46 -20.45 17.46
C LYS A 5 -7.18 -20.24 16.66
N TRP A 6 -6.86 -18.98 16.34
CA TRP A 6 -5.58 -18.61 15.75
C TRP A 6 -4.46 -18.81 16.78
N ASN A 7 -3.39 -19.55 16.48
CA ASN A 7 -2.30 -19.66 17.47
C ASN A 7 -1.57 -18.32 17.61
N ALA A 8 -1.55 -17.50 16.55
CA ALA A 8 -1.07 -16.12 16.60
C ALA A 8 -1.72 -15.28 17.73
N MET A 9 -3.03 -15.47 18.00
CA MET A 9 -3.71 -14.81 19.12
C MET A 9 -3.24 -15.31 20.49
N SER A 10 -2.84 -16.59 20.57
CA SER A 10 -2.32 -17.17 21.82
C SER A 10 -0.88 -16.71 22.06
N LEU A 11 -0.08 -16.62 21.01
CA LEU A 11 1.28 -16.08 21.05
C LEU A 11 1.34 -14.63 21.52
N LEU A 12 0.36 -13.81 21.11
CA LEU A 12 0.25 -12.42 21.55
C LEU A 12 0.09 -12.27 23.08
N MET A 13 -0.40 -13.31 23.78
CA MET A 13 -0.59 -13.29 25.23
C MET A 13 0.69 -13.64 26.01
N ASP A 14 1.74 -14.11 25.34
CA ASP A 14 3.04 -14.37 25.96
C ASP A 14 3.95 -13.16 25.75
N ASP A 15 4.26 -12.46 26.85
CA ASP A 15 5.11 -11.26 26.87
C ASP A 15 6.53 -11.49 26.32
N LYS A 16 6.95 -12.76 26.15
CA LYS A 16 8.26 -13.10 25.55
C LYS A 16 8.21 -13.22 24.02
N THR A 17 7.02 -13.31 23.42
CA THR A 17 6.88 -13.49 21.98
C THR A 17 7.12 -12.19 21.25
N LYS A 18 7.94 -12.23 20.18
CA LYS A 18 8.18 -11.06 19.33
C LYS A 18 7.01 -10.83 18.39
N GLN A 19 6.69 -9.57 18.07
CA GLN A 19 5.62 -9.26 17.11
C GLN A 19 5.85 -9.89 15.74
N ALA A 20 7.11 -10.04 15.33
CA ALA A 20 7.50 -10.70 14.09
C ALA A 20 7.06 -12.17 14.03
N GLU A 21 7.10 -12.88 15.17
CA GLU A 21 6.66 -14.28 15.27
C GLU A 21 5.14 -14.38 15.23
N VAL A 22 4.44 -13.44 15.87
CA VAL A 22 2.96 -13.32 15.79
C VAL A 22 2.52 -13.07 14.34
N LEU A 23 3.16 -12.13 13.63
CA LEU A 23 2.90 -11.84 12.23
C LEU A 23 3.11 -13.09 11.37
N ARG A 24 4.27 -13.74 11.50
CA ARG A 24 4.58 -14.92 10.70
C ARG A 24 3.61 -16.06 10.95
N THR A 25 3.30 -16.36 12.22
CA THR A 25 2.33 -17.41 12.59
C THR A 25 0.96 -17.15 11.99
N ALA A 26 0.48 -15.89 11.99
CA ALA A 26 -0.79 -15.55 11.37
C ALA A 26 -0.76 -15.72 9.84
N ILE A 27 0.34 -15.36 9.18
CA ILE A 27 0.50 -15.58 7.73
C ILE A 27 0.52 -17.09 7.41
N ASP A 28 1.23 -17.88 8.23
CA ASP A 28 1.40 -19.30 7.99
C ASP A 28 0.10 -20.09 8.15
N GLU A 29 -0.71 -19.73 9.14
CA GLU A 29 -1.99 -20.36 9.46
C GLU A 29 -3.18 -19.93 8.60
N ALA A 30 -3.05 -18.86 7.83
CA ALA A 30 -4.13 -18.32 7.02
C ALA A 30 -4.36 -19.19 5.78
N ASP A 31 -5.63 -19.51 5.50
CA ASP A 31 -6.02 -20.13 4.24
C ASP A 31 -5.93 -19.12 3.08
N ALA A 32 -6.21 -17.84 3.38
CA ALA A 32 -6.11 -16.72 2.46
C ALA A 32 -5.81 -15.41 3.19
N ILE A 33 -5.16 -14.47 2.50
CA ILE A 33 -4.74 -13.18 3.07
C ILE A 33 -5.29 -12.03 2.23
N VAL A 34 -6.04 -11.13 2.85
CA VAL A 34 -6.47 -9.86 2.24
C VAL A 34 -5.61 -8.75 2.85
N ILE A 35 -4.72 -8.18 2.04
CA ILE A 35 -3.72 -7.21 2.49
C ILE A 35 -4.17 -5.81 2.11
N GLY A 36 -4.20 -4.92 3.10
CA GLY A 36 -4.57 -3.54 2.96
C GLY A 36 -3.37 -2.64 3.20
N ILE A 37 -2.85 -1.96 2.17
CA ILE A 37 -1.64 -1.14 2.29
C ILE A 37 -1.97 0.36 2.17
N GLY A 38 -1.36 1.16 3.06
CA GLY A 38 -1.43 2.62 3.03
C GLY A 38 -0.08 3.29 3.21
N ALA A 39 -0.11 4.61 3.31
CA ALA A 39 1.08 5.46 3.22
C ALA A 39 2.12 5.16 4.32
N GLY A 40 1.70 4.59 5.46
CA GLY A 40 2.61 4.20 6.53
C GLY A 40 3.64 3.15 6.12
N MET A 41 3.32 2.27 5.16
CA MET A 41 4.28 1.28 4.65
C MET A 41 5.38 1.96 3.83
N SER A 42 5.01 2.77 2.83
CA SER A 42 5.97 3.57 2.04
C SER A 42 6.80 4.51 2.94
N ALA A 43 6.18 5.17 3.92
CA ALA A 43 6.89 6.01 4.87
C ALA A 43 7.91 5.23 5.72
N SER A 44 7.66 3.96 6.03
CA SER A 44 8.61 3.12 6.79
C SER A 44 9.85 2.71 6.00
N ASP A 45 9.76 2.72 4.66
CA ASP A 45 10.91 2.56 3.76
C ASP A 45 11.57 3.89 3.38
N GLY A 46 11.18 5.00 4.03
CA GLY A 46 11.77 6.32 3.82
C GLY A 46 11.07 7.19 2.77
N PHE A 47 9.98 6.72 2.17
CA PHE A 47 9.17 7.50 1.20
C PHE A 47 8.21 8.44 1.95
N THR A 48 8.77 9.32 2.77
CA THR A 48 8.00 10.22 3.64
C THR A 48 7.40 11.38 2.86
N TYR A 49 6.26 11.88 3.34
CA TYR A 49 5.54 13.02 2.78
C TYR A 49 5.68 14.28 3.63
N VAL A 50 6.45 14.22 4.71
CA VAL A 50 6.73 15.34 5.62
C VAL A 50 8.20 15.30 6.03
N GLY A 51 8.78 16.46 6.36
CA GLY A 51 10.18 16.58 6.74
C GLY A 51 11.11 16.77 5.55
N GLU A 52 12.38 16.38 5.72
CA GLU A 52 13.49 16.69 4.79
C GLU A 52 13.19 16.32 3.34
N ARG A 53 12.65 15.12 3.08
CA ARG A 53 12.28 14.68 1.72
C ARG A 53 11.32 15.65 1.03
N PHE A 54 10.38 16.26 1.76
CA PHE A 54 9.50 17.28 1.19
C PHE A 54 10.19 18.65 1.08
N THR A 55 10.86 19.09 2.14
CA THR A 55 11.47 20.44 2.20
C THR A 55 12.61 20.62 1.21
N GLU A 56 13.37 19.57 0.91
CA GLU A 56 14.46 19.61 -0.07
C GLU A 56 13.93 19.58 -1.51
N ASN A 57 12.83 18.86 -1.77
CA ASN A 57 12.31 18.69 -3.13
C ASN A 57 11.33 19.78 -3.55
N PHE A 58 10.71 20.52 -2.61
CA PHE A 58 9.69 21.54 -2.90
C PHE A 58 9.87 22.87 -2.12
N PRO A 59 11.11 23.41 -1.97
CA PRO A 59 11.33 24.59 -1.13
C PRO A 59 10.61 25.85 -1.64
N ASP A 60 10.50 26.01 -2.96
CA ASP A 60 9.79 27.10 -3.64
C ASP A 60 8.28 27.09 -3.37
N PHE A 61 7.65 25.93 -3.51
CA PHE A 61 6.22 25.76 -3.19
C PHE A 61 5.95 25.94 -1.69
N ILE A 62 6.86 25.48 -0.83
CA ILE A 62 6.76 25.68 0.62
C ILE A 62 6.90 27.16 0.99
N GLU A 63 7.83 27.89 0.38
CA GLU A 63 8.01 29.32 0.61
C GLU A 63 6.75 30.10 0.23
N LYS A 64 6.18 29.81 -0.93
CA LYS A 64 4.98 30.50 -1.44
C LYS A 64 3.71 30.14 -0.66
N TYR A 65 3.45 28.86 -0.44
CA TYR A 65 2.16 28.39 0.08
C TYR A 65 2.17 28.00 1.55
N ARG A 66 3.34 27.91 2.19
CA ARG A 66 3.52 27.45 3.57
C ARG A 66 2.94 26.05 3.80
N PHE A 67 3.04 25.18 2.80
CA PHE A 67 2.63 23.78 2.92
C PHE A 67 3.37 23.09 4.06
N PHE A 68 2.64 22.33 4.87
CA PHE A 68 3.22 21.55 5.95
C PHE A 68 3.75 20.20 5.45
N ASP A 69 3.01 19.55 4.54
CA ASP A 69 3.36 18.26 3.99
C ASP A 69 3.02 18.15 2.50
N MET A 70 3.64 17.16 1.86
CA MET A 70 3.56 16.91 0.43
C MET A 70 2.18 16.41 -0.01
N LEU A 71 1.42 15.76 0.88
CA LEU A 71 0.06 15.32 0.57
C LEU A 71 -0.85 16.53 0.43
N GLN A 72 -0.77 17.48 1.37
CA GLN A 72 -1.47 18.76 1.31
C GLN A 72 -1.15 19.51 0.02
N ALA A 73 0.13 19.61 -0.34
CA ALA A 73 0.56 20.28 -1.57
C ALA A 73 -0.01 19.58 -2.82
N SER A 74 -0.01 18.24 -2.87
CA SER A 74 -0.55 17.45 -3.98
C SER A 74 -2.07 17.52 -4.17
N LEU A 75 -2.78 18.05 -3.17
CA LEU A 75 -4.24 18.25 -3.19
C LEU A 75 -4.62 19.73 -3.33
N HIS A 76 -3.63 20.63 -3.43
CA HIS A 76 -3.87 22.05 -3.48
C HIS A 76 -4.50 22.48 -4.83
N PRO A 77 -5.55 23.31 -4.81
CA PRO A 77 -6.12 23.88 -6.04
C PRO A 77 -5.26 25.05 -6.54
N TYR A 78 -4.17 24.74 -7.25
CA TYR A 78 -3.27 25.74 -7.82
C TYR A 78 -3.99 26.74 -8.74
N GLY A 79 -3.46 27.96 -8.82
CA GLY A 79 -4.11 29.07 -9.54
C GLY A 79 -4.10 28.93 -11.06
N SER A 80 -3.27 28.03 -11.61
CA SER A 80 -3.20 27.74 -13.04
C SER A 80 -2.78 26.29 -13.30
N TRP A 81 -3.10 25.80 -14.50
CA TRP A 81 -2.61 24.48 -14.96
C TRP A 81 -1.10 24.42 -15.16
N GLN A 82 -0.45 25.56 -15.43
CA GLN A 82 1.02 25.63 -15.52
C GLN A 82 1.65 25.37 -14.16
N GLU A 83 1.08 25.93 -13.11
CA GLU A 83 1.57 25.75 -11.75
C GLU A 83 1.23 24.37 -11.20
N TYR A 84 0.01 23.88 -11.47
CA TYR A 84 -0.41 22.52 -11.16
C TYR A 84 0.59 21.49 -11.72
N TRP A 85 0.90 21.57 -13.02
CA TRP A 85 1.82 20.63 -13.65
C TRP A 85 3.28 20.88 -13.30
N ALA A 86 3.68 22.09 -12.88
CA ALA A 86 5.01 22.32 -12.32
C ALA A 86 5.23 21.54 -11.02
N PHE A 87 4.26 21.61 -10.09
CA PHE A 87 4.29 20.80 -8.87
C PHE A 87 4.17 19.31 -9.18
N GLU A 88 3.12 18.91 -9.89
CA GLU A 88 2.78 17.50 -10.08
C GLU A 88 3.84 16.75 -10.87
N SER A 89 4.51 17.39 -11.85
CA SER A 89 5.60 16.73 -12.58
C SER A 89 6.78 16.37 -11.68
N ARG A 90 7.18 17.26 -10.75
CA ARG A 90 8.20 16.99 -9.73
C ARG A 90 7.72 15.94 -8.73
N PHE A 91 6.45 16.02 -8.31
CA PHE A 91 5.84 15.07 -7.39
C PHE A 91 5.79 13.64 -7.96
N ILE A 92 5.39 13.49 -9.22
CA ILE A 92 5.37 12.21 -9.94
C ILE A 92 6.79 11.69 -10.14
N THR A 93 7.74 12.57 -10.47
CA THR A 93 9.14 12.17 -10.62
C THR A 93 9.69 11.58 -9.32
N LEU A 94 9.46 12.27 -8.19
CA LEU A 94 9.95 11.85 -6.87
C LEU A 94 9.27 10.59 -6.32
N ASN A 95 7.95 10.45 -6.51
CA ASN A 95 7.15 9.39 -5.86
C ASN A 95 6.75 8.26 -6.80
N TYR A 96 7.14 8.30 -8.07
CA TYR A 96 6.77 7.25 -9.02
C TYR A 96 7.88 6.93 -10.02
N LEU A 97 8.43 7.91 -10.73
CA LEU A 97 9.42 7.61 -11.78
C LEU A 97 10.78 7.18 -11.21
N ASP A 98 11.25 7.91 -10.19
CA ASP A 98 12.61 7.77 -9.65
C ASP A 98 12.61 7.28 -8.19
N GLN A 99 11.43 6.93 -7.64
CA GLN A 99 11.35 6.33 -6.30
C GLN A 99 11.98 4.93 -6.33
N PRO A 100 12.99 4.65 -5.48
CA PRO A 100 13.67 3.36 -5.48
C PRO A 100 12.80 2.27 -4.86
N VAL A 101 13.21 1.01 -5.02
CA VAL A 101 12.54 -0.12 -4.39
C VAL A 101 12.60 -0.04 -2.86
N GLY A 102 11.47 -0.30 -2.20
CA GLY A 102 11.35 -0.37 -0.75
C GLY A 102 11.62 -1.79 -0.21
N GLN A 103 12.45 -1.90 0.83
CA GLN A 103 12.83 -3.20 1.39
C GLN A 103 11.65 -3.92 2.06
N SER A 104 10.72 -3.19 2.67
CA SER A 104 9.51 -3.78 3.27
C SER A 104 8.58 -4.37 2.22
N TYR A 105 8.49 -3.76 1.03
CA TYR A 105 7.72 -4.29 -0.10
C TYR A 105 8.32 -5.58 -0.63
N LEU A 106 9.65 -5.65 -0.81
CA LEU A 106 10.32 -6.91 -1.17
C LEU A 106 10.12 -8.00 -0.12
N ALA A 107 10.27 -7.65 1.17
CA ALA A 107 10.13 -8.61 2.25
C ALA A 107 8.70 -9.13 2.38
N LEU A 108 7.69 -8.27 2.23
CA LEU A 108 6.29 -8.68 2.24
C LEU A 108 5.98 -9.61 1.06
N LYS A 109 6.51 -9.31 -0.14
CA LYS A 109 6.33 -10.14 -1.34
C LYS A 109 6.78 -11.58 -1.06
N SER A 110 8.00 -11.76 -0.57
CA SER A 110 8.53 -13.08 -0.22
C SER A 110 7.78 -13.73 0.94
N LEU A 111 7.27 -12.96 1.91
CA LEU A 111 6.50 -13.53 3.02
C LEU A 111 5.18 -14.17 2.59
N VAL A 112 4.58 -13.72 1.49
CA VAL A 112 3.25 -14.16 1.05
C VAL A 112 3.26 -14.88 -0.30
N GLU A 113 4.44 -15.13 -0.89
CA GLU A 113 4.56 -15.65 -2.26
C GLU A 113 3.88 -17.01 -2.47
N ASP A 114 3.92 -17.88 -1.46
CA ASP A 114 3.29 -19.21 -1.48
C ASP A 114 1.86 -19.21 -0.91
N LYS A 115 1.27 -18.04 -0.64
CA LYS A 115 -0.06 -17.90 -0.04
C LYS A 115 -1.08 -17.49 -1.10
N GLN A 116 -2.35 -17.81 -0.85
CA GLN A 116 -3.45 -17.17 -1.56
C GLN A 116 -3.59 -15.76 -1.00
N TYR A 117 -3.29 -14.73 -1.80
CA TYR A 117 -3.39 -13.35 -1.33
C TYR A 117 -3.94 -12.40 -2.39
N HIS A 118 -4.51 -11.30 -1.92
CA HIS A 118 -4.84 -10.14 -2.76
C HIS A 118 -4.59 -8.86 -1.99
N ILE A 119 -4.13 -7.83 -2.69
CA ILE A 119 -3.75 -6.54 -2.14
C ILE A 119 -4.76 -5.49 -2.62
N ILE A 120 -5.26 -4.70 -1.68
CA ILE A 120 -5.90 -3.42 -1.95
C ILE A 120 -5.03 -2.32 -1.34
N THR A 121 -4.75 -1.28 -2.12
CA THR A 121 -3.89 -0.18 -1.67
C THR A 121 -4.55 1.18 -1.89
N THR A 122 -4.32 2.07 -0.95
CA THR A 122 -4.67 3.50 -1.08
C THR A 122 -3.47 4.35 -1.48
N ASN A 123 -2.28 3.75 -1.60
CA ASN A 123 -1.11 4.39 -2.19
C ASN A 123 -1.27 4.46 -3.72
N ALA A 124 -0.56 5.39 -4.31
CA ALA A 124 -0.52 5.64 -5.73
C ALA A 124 0.94 5.81 -6.24
N ASP A 125 1.93 5.44 -5.41
CA ASP A 125 3.35 5.43 -5.73
C ASP A 125 3.73 4.15 -6.51
N ASN A 126 4.99 4.05 -6.94
CA ASN A 126 5.48 2.92 -7.74
C ASN A 126 5.87 1.67 -6.92
N ALA A 127 5.57 1.61 -5.61
CA ALA A 127 6.27 0.70 -4.72
C ALA A 127 6.07 -0.78 -5.07
N PHE A 128 4.89 -1.14 -5.59
CA PHE A 128 4.59 -2.50 -6.07
C PHE A 128 5.32 -2.82 -7.39
N ASP A 129 5.32 -1.88 -8.34
CA ASP A 129 6.03 -2.04 -9.62
C ASP A 129 7.54 -2.15 -9.40
N ALA A 130 8.12 -1.29 -8.55
CA ALA A 130 9.54 -1.28 -8.23
C ALA A 130 9.99 -2.54 -7.47
N ALA A 131 9.08 -3.19 -6.74
CA ALA A 131 9.30 -4.49 -6.10
C ALA A 131 8.86 -5.69 -6.97
N GLU A 132 8.47 -5.43 -8.22
CA GLU A 132 8.09 -6.41 -9.24
C GLU A 132 6.94 -7.32 -8.80
N TYR A 133 5.90 -6.78 -8.15
CA TYR A 133 4.71 -7.57 -7.81
C TYR A 133 3.98 -8.03 -9.07
N ASP A 134 3.31 -9.18 -8.98
CA ASP A 134 2.31 -9.54 -9.98
C ASP A 134 1.09 -8.63 -9.79
N MET A 135 0.93 -7.68 -10.70
CA MET A 135 -0.13 -6.66 -10.65
C MET A 135 -1.54 -7.23 -10.82
N THR A 136 -1.69 -8.53 -11.14
CA THR A 136 -3.00 -9.19 -11.08
C THR A 136 -3.52 -9.35 -9.65
N HIS A 137 -2.63 -9.29 -8.65
CA HIS A 137 -2.96 -9.33 -7.22
C HIS A 137 -3.17 -7.95 -6.57
N VAL A 138 -2.96 -6.85 -7.29
CA VAL A 138 -2.96 -5.50 -6.72
C VAL A 138 -4.12 -4.68 -7.25
N PHE A 139 -4.88 -4.06 -6.35
CA PHE A 139 -5.93 -3.10 -6.68
C PHE A 139 -5.60 -1.70 -6.16
N HIS A 140 -5.32 -0.78 -7.08
CA HIS A 140 -5.06 0.65 -6.83
C HIS A 140 -6.38 1.44 -6.76
N ILE A 141 -7.09 1.36 -5.64
CA ILE A 141 -8.44 1.97 -5.51
C ILE A 141 -8.43 3.51 -5.60
N GLN A 142 -7.27 4.13 -5.37
CA GLN A 142 -7.06 5.59 -5.36
C GLN A 142 -6.40 6.13 -6.63
N GLY A 143 -6.18 5.27 -7.64
CA GLY A 143 -5.44 5.62 -8.85
C GLY A 143 -3.94 5.49 -8.65
N GLU A 144 -3.18 5.96 -9.65
CA GLU A 144 -1.72 5.91 -9.67
C GLU A 144 -1.17 7.26 -10.16
N TYR A 145 -0.10 7.77 -9.54
CA TYR A 145 0.38 9.11 -9.82
C TYR A 145 0.87 9.30 -11.26
N ILE A 146 1.35 8.24 -11.90
CA ILE A 146 1.83 8.32 -13.28
C ILE A 146 0.70 8.42 -14.31
N LEU A 147 -0.52 8.08 -13.91
CA LEU A 147 -1.69 8.09 -14.77
C LEU A 147 -2.33 9.48 -14.76
N GLN A 148 -2.87 9.86 -15.90
CA GLN A 148 -3.57 11.12 -16.14
C GLN A 148 -5.03 10.84 -16.48
N GLN A 149 -5.90 11.76 -16.07
CA GLN A 149 -7.33 11.74 -16.37
C GLN A 149 -7.80 13.09 -16.89
N CYS A 150 -8.90 13.09 -17.65
CA CYS A 150 -9.55 14.34 -18.04
C CYS A 150 -10.02 15.08 -16.78
N SER A 151 -9.63 16.35 -16.60
CA SER A 151 -10.08 17.15 -15.44
C SER A 151 -11.60 17.30 -15.36
N GLN A 152 -12.30 17.21 -16.49
CA GLN A 152 -13.76 17.24 -16.59
C GLN A 152 -14.41 15.84 -16.52
N HIS A 153 -13.63 14.77 -16.35
CA HIS A 153 -14.12 13.39 -16.26
C HIS A 153 -15.02 13.00 -17.45
N CYS A 154 -14.74 13.53 -18.66
CA CYS A 154 -15.68 13.42 -19.78
C CYS A 154 -15.81 12.02 -20.38
N HIS A 155 -14.88 11.11 -20.07
CA HIS A 155 -14.92 9.69 -20.46
C HIS A 155 -14.02 8.85 -19.54
N ALA A 156 -14.32 7.54 -19.49
CA ALA A 156 -13.64 6.56 -18.64
C ALA A 156 -12.34 6.02 -19.30
N GLN A 157 -11.27 6.82 -19.28
CA GLN A 157 -9.95 6.41 -19.80
C GLN A 157 -8.83 7.17 -19.08
N THR A 158 -7.79 6.45 -18.66
CA THR A 158 -6.53 7.04 -18.20
C THR A 158 -5.47 7.08 -19.29
N TYR A 159 -4.46 7.93 -19.10
CA TYR A 159 -3.36 8.17 -20.04
C TYR A 159 -2.01 8.19 -19.30
N ARG A 160 -0.92 7.85 -19.97
CA ARG A 160 0.45 7.90 -19.40
C ARG A 160 1.42 8.53 -20.40
N ASN A 161 2.29 9.43 -19.92
CA ASN A 161 3.34 10.05 -20.74
C ASN A 161 4.53 10.50 -19.88
N ASP A 162 5.42 9.57 -19.58
CA ASP A 162 6.58 9.77 -18.70
C ASP A 162 7.56 10.82 -19.28
N ASP A 163 7.75 10.82 -20.60
CA ASP A 163 8.62 11.78 -21.30
C ASP A 163 8.13 13.21 -21.11
N LEU A 164 6.81 13.44 -21.16
CA LEU A 164 6.23 14.75 -20.92
C LEU A 164 6.46 15.20 -19.48
N ILE A 165 6.29 14.30 -18.50
CA ILE A 165 6.56 14.59 -17.08
C ILE A 165 8.02 15.03 -16.90
N ARG A 166 8.98 14.27 -17.45
CA ARG A 166 10.41 14.63 -17.35
C ARG A 166 10.71 15.97 -18.05
N LYS A 167 10.09 16.25 -19.20
CA LYS A 167 10.22 17.55 -19.90
C LYS A 167 9.69 18.70 -19.07
N MET A 168 8.55 18.54 -18.37
CA MET A 168 8.00 19.56 -17.48
C MET A 168 8.93 19.87 -16.31
N VAL A 169 9.60 18.87 -15.73
CA VAL A 169 10.58 19.08 -14.66
C VAL A 169 11.76 19.93 -15.14
N VAL A 170 12.26 19.68 -16.35
CA VAL A 170 13.41 20.41 -16.91
C VAL A 170 13.04 21.81 -17.40
N ALA A 171 11.85 21.97 -18.00
CA ALA A 171 11.45 23.20 -18.65
C ALA A 171 10.76 24.20 -17.73
N GLN A 172 10.30 23.80 -16.54
CA GLN A 172 9.62 24.72 -15.63
C GLN A 172 10.57 25.79 -15.10
N GLN A 173 10.04 26.99 -14.93
CA GLN A 173 10.71 28.12 -14.29
C GLN A 173 9.70 28.87 -13.43
N ASP A 174 10.14 29.37 -12.26
CA ASP A 174 9.30 30.15 -11.33
C ASP A 174 7.96 29.47 -10.99
N MET A 175 8.02 28.15 -10.74
CA MET A 175 6.87 27.27 -10.47
C MET A 175 5.85 27.16 -11.62
N LEU A 176 6.25 27.41 -12.87
CA LEU A 176 5.37 27.33 -14.03
C LEU A 176 6.01 26.50 -15.15
N ILE A 177 5.27 25.53 -15.70
CA ILE A 177 5.64 24.90 -16.98
C ILE A 177 5.30 25.82 -18.18
N PRO A 178 5.95 25.66 -19.35
CA PRO A 178 5.50 26.28 -20.58
C PRO A 178 4.04 25.91 -20.93
N TRP A 179 3.27 26.86 -21.46
CA TRP A 179 1.83 26.71 -21.69
C TRP A 179 1.51 25.55 -22.65
N GLU A 180 2.31 25.38 -23.69
CA GLU A 180 2.19 24.33 -24.70
C GLU A 180 2.42 22.92 -24.15
N MET A 181 3.01 22.80 -22.95
CA MET A 181 3.24 21.50 -22.30
C MET A 181 2.05 21.04 -21.47
N ILE A 182 1.01 21.86 -21.27
CA ILE A 182 -0.19 21.43 -20.53
C ILE A 182 -0.88 20.30 -21.32
N PRO A 183 -0.95 19.07 -20.78
CA PRO A 183 -1.60 17.95 -21.46
C PRO A 183 -3.09 18.22 -21.62
N ARG A 184 -3.63 17.87 -22.79
CA ARG A 184 -5.03 18.11 -23.18
C ARG A 184 -5.76 16.82 -23.41
N CYS A 185 -7.02 16.77 -22.99
CA CYS A 185 -7.92 15.66 -23.25
C CYS A 185 -8.21 15.53 -24.74
N PRO A 186 -7.98 14.37 -25.38
CA PRO A 186 -8.23 14.20 -26.82
C PRO A 186 -9.72 14.17 -27.18
N LYS A 187 -10.64 14.23 -26.20
CA LYS A 187 -12.09 14.20 -26.42
C LYS A 187 -12.75 15.56 -26.28
N CYS A 188 -12.35 16.35 -25.29
CA CYS A 188 -13.00 17.63 -24.97
C CYS A 188 -12.03 18.82 -24.86
N ASP A 189 -10.73 18.61 -25.10
CA ASP A 189 -9.67 19.63 -25.02
C ASP A 189 -9.47 20.28 -23.62
N ALA A 190 -10.21 19.82 -22.61
CA ALA A 190 -9.94 20.19 -21.23
C ALA A 190 -8.54 19.74 -20.81
N PRO A 191 -7.84 20.49 -19.93
CA PRO A 191 -6.57 20.04 -19.37
C PRO A 191 -6.70 18.67 -18.69
N MET A 192 -5.65 17.86 -18.80
CA MET A 192 -5.53 16.65 -18.00
C MET A 192 -5.07 17.02 -16.58
N GLU A 193 -5.38 16.13 -15.64
CA GLU A 193 -4.88 16.14 -14.27
C GLU A 193 -4.38 14.74 -13.90
N VAL A 194 -3.71 14.59 -12.76
CA VAL A 194 -3.29 13.27 -12.26
C VAL A 194 -4.52 12.44 -11.89
N ASN A 195 -4.48 11.14 -12.18
CA ASN A 195 -5.52 10.19 -11.78
C ASN A 195 -5.52 10.01 -10.26
N LYS A 196 -6.34 10.82 -9.59
CA LYS A 196 -6.52 10.85 -8.13
C LYS A 196 -8.00 10.94 -7.82
N ARG A 197 -8.42 10.27 -6.75
CA ARG A 197 -9.80 10.36 -6.25
C ARG A 197 -10.03 11.62 -5.42
N LYS A 198 -10.97 12.45 -5.85
CA LYS A 198 -11.47 13.63 -5.12
C LYS A 198 -12.81 13.32 -4.47
N ALA A 199 -13.09 13.92 -3.31
CA ALA A 199 -14.29 13.61 -2.54
C ALA A 199 -15.59 14.04 -3.25
N GLU A 200 -15.53 15.11 -4.04
CA GLU A 200 -16.68 15.77 -4.65
C GLU A 200 -17.05 15.16 -6.01
N VAL A 201 -16.03 14.80 -6.80
CA VAL A 201 -16.19 14.38 -8.21
C VAL A 201 -15.77 12.94 -8.48
N GLY A 202 -15.19 12.26 -7.47
CA GLY A 202 -14.70 10.90 -7.62
C GLY A 202 -13.36 10.84 -8.36
N MET A 203 -13.20 9.81 -9.18
CA MET A 203 -12.00 9.53 -9.97
C MET A 203 -12.44 8.99 -11.33
N VAL A 204 -11.65 9.20 -12.38
CA VAL A 204 -11.85 8.44 -13.61
C VAL A 204 -11.47 6.99 -13.36
N GLU A 205 -12.43 6.10 -13.54
CA GLU A 205 -12.30 4.65 -13.40
C GLU A 205 -12.41 4.04 -14.80
N ASP A 206 -11.29 3.60 -15.36
CA ASP A 206 -11.25 3.01 -16.70
C ASP A 206 -11.44 1.48 -16.66
N ALA A 207 -11.27 0.83 -17.82
CA ALA A 207 -11.44 -0.61 -17.94
C ALA A 207 -10.48 -1.41 -17.03
N GLU A 208 -9.24 -0.96 -16.85
CA GLU A 208 -8.28 -1.67 -16.01
C GLU A 208 -8.61 -1.49 -14.52
N PHE A 209 -9.05 -0.29 -14.10
CA PHE A 209 -9.56 -0.10 -12.74
C PHE A 209 -10.69 -1.10 -12.42
N HIS A 210 -11.65 -1.25 -13.34
CA HIS A 210 -12.75 -2.20 -13.16
C HIS A 210 -12.26 -3.66 -13.20
N ALA A 211 -11.25 -3.98 -14.00
CA ALA A 211 -10.64 -5.32 -14.01
C ALA A 211 -9.94 -5.64 -12.68
N GLN A 212 -9.18 -4.70 -12.10
CA GLN A 212 -8.58 -4.83 -10.76
C GLN A 212 -9.67 -5.02 -9.69
N LEU A 213 -10.71 -4.19 -9.70
CA LEU A 213 -11.84 -4.29 -8.78
C LEU A 213 -12.54 -5.65 -8.89
N GLN A 214 -12.72 -6.18 -10.10
CA GLN A 214 -13.31 -7.51 -10.33
C GLN A 214 -12.44 -8.62 -9.76
N ARG A 215 -11.12 -8.60 -9.99
CA ARG A 215 -10.19 -9.59 -9.41
C ARG A 215 -10.21 -9.56 -7.88
N TYR A 216 -10.17 -8.36 -7.29
CA TYR A 216 -10.26 -8.19 -5.84
C TYR A 216 -11.58 -8.73 -5.28
N ASN A 217 -12.72 -8.36 -5.87
CA ASN A 217 -14.03 -8.84 -5.41
C ASN A 217 -14.20 -10.36 -5.59
N ALA A 218 -13.66 -10.93 -6.67
CA ALA A 218 -13.68 -12.38 -6.89
C ALA A 218 -12.89 -13.11 -5.81
N PHE A 219 -11.71 -12.61 -5.45
CA PHE A 219 -10.90 -13.15 -4.36
C PHE A 219 -11.64 -13.09 -3.01
N LEU A 220 -12.27 -11.95 -2.71
CA LEU A 220 -13.07 -11.80 -1.48
C LEU A 220 -14.24 -12.79 -1.41
N GLU A 221 -14.94 -13.00 -2.52
CA GLU A 221 -16.08 -13.92 -2.57
C GLU A 221 -15.63 -15.38 -2.46
N GLN A 222 -14.53 -15.74 -3.12
CA GLN A 222 -13.95 -17.08 -3.08
C GLN A 222 -13.55 -17.50 -1.66
N HIS A 223 -13.01 -16.58 -0.87
CA HIS A 223 -12.45 -16.86 0.46
C HIS A 223 -13.34 -16.36 1.62
N LYS A 224 -14.60 -15.99 1.37
CA LYS A 224 -15.45 -15.32 2.38
C LYS A 224 -15.66 -16.10 3.68
N ASP A 225 -15.61 -17.43 3.63
CA ASP A 225 -15.86 -18.35 4.75
C ASP A 225 -14.59 -19.03 5.31
N ASP A 226 -13.44 -18.81 4.65
CA ASP A 226 -12.16 -19.42 4.99
C ASP A 226 -11.53 -18.81 6.26
N LYS A 227 -10.42 -19.38 6.74
CA LYS A 227 -9.60 -18.75 7.79
C LYS A 227 -8.79 -17.59 7.21
N VAL A 228 -9.46 -16.45 7.03
CA VAL A 228 -8.91 -15.26 6.36
C VAL A 228 -8.16 -14.34 7.34
N LEU A 229 -6.93 -13.98 6.97
CA LEU A 229 -6.20 -12.88 7.60
C LEU A 229 -6.46 -11.57 6.84
N TYR A 230 -7.11 -10.62 7.50
CA TYR A 230 -7.23 -9.22 7.04
C TYR A 230 -6.06 -8.41 7.60
N LEU A 231 -4.97 -8.31 6.84
CA LEU A 231 -3.72 -7.66 7.23
C LEU A 231 -3.70 -6.20 6.79
N GLU A 232 -3.88 -5.27 7.71
CA GLU A 232 -3.83 -3.83 7.49
C GLU A 232 -2.45 -3.25 7.83
N ILE A 233 -1.74 -2.69 6.85
CA ILE A 233 -0.38 -2.19 7.00
C ILE A 233 -0.32 -0.68 6.76
N GLY A 234 0.00 0.09 7.80
CA GLY A 234 0.27 1.52 7.65
C GLY A 234 -0.93 2.38 7.25
N ILE A 235 -2.16 1.91 7.47
CA ILE A 235 -3.37 2.64 7.11
C ILE A 235 -3.82 3.55 8.26
N GLY A 236 -3.83 4.86 7.97
CA GLY A 236 -4.34 5.90 8.86
C GLY A 236 -5.86 6.06 8.82
N TYR A 237 -6.32 7.29 9.08
CA TYR A 237 -7.74 7.63 9.12
C TYR A 237 -8.15 8.69 8.09
N THR A 238 -7.31 8.94 7.08
CA THR A 238 -7.61 9.89 5.99
C THR A 238 -8.78 9.41 5.14
N THR A 239 -8.78 8.14 4.76
CA THR A 239 -9.82 7.52 3.91
C THR A 239 -10.19 6.11 4.39
N PRO A 240 -10.68 5.97 5.64
CA PRO A 240 -10.89 4.66 6.27
C PRO A 240 -11.95 3.81 5.55
N GLN A 241 -12.79 4.42 4.70
CA GLN A 241 -13.83 3.75 3.93
C GLN A 241 -13.31 2.75 2.88
N PHE A 242 -12.06 2.86 2.44
CA PHE A 242 -11.52 1.99 1.37
C PHE A 242 -10.95 0.67 1.88
N VAL A 243 -10.38 0.65 3.08
CA VAL A 243 -9.71 -0.56 3.61
C VAL A 243 -10.08 -0.84 5.05
N LYS A 244 -9.81 0.09 5.97
CA LYS A 244 -10.01 -0.10 7.42
C LYS A 244 -11.45 -0.53 7.77
N HIS A 245 -12.45 0.25 7.36
CA HIS A 245 -13.85 -0.08 7.65
C HIS A 245 -14.33 -1.35 6.91
N PRO A 246 -14.01 -1.57 5.62
CA PRO A 246 -14.28 -2.84 4.96
C PRO A 246 -13.68 -4.05 5.68
N PHE A 247 -12.39 -4.01 6.04
CA PHE A 247 -11.71 -5.12 6.73
C PHE A 247 -12.42 -5.44 8.05
N GLN A 248 -12.66 -4.43 8.89
CA GLN A 248 -13.40 -4.62 10.14
C GLN A 248 -14.81 -5.19 9.93
N ARG A 249 -15.51 -4.78 8.87
CA ARG A 249 -16.83 -5.32 8.52
C ARG A 249 -16.75 -6.77 8.05
N MET A 250 -15.72 -7.13 7.30
CA MET A 250 -15.52 -8.50 6.81
C MET A 250 -15.13 -9.44 7.96
N THR A 251 -14.23 -9.02 8.86
CA THR A 251 -13.91 -9.78 10.09
C THR A 251 -15.13 -9.99 10.98
N ARG A 252 -16.03 -9.00 11.07
CA ARG A 252 -17.29 -9.16 11.80
C ARG A 252 -18.22 -10.20 11.17
N LYS A 253 -18.21 -10.36 9.84
CA LYS A 253 -19.10 -11.28 9.11
C LYS A 253 -18.57 -12.72 9.09
N ASN A 254 -17.24 -12.90 9.01
CA ASN A 254 -16.60 -14.20 9.02
C ASN A 254 -16.02 -14.47 10.42
N GLU A 255 -16.61 -15.40 11.17
CA GLU A 255 -16.18 -15.76 12.53
C GLU A 255 -14.78 -16.40 12.60
N ASN A 256 -14.30 -16.99 11.50
CA ASN A 256 -12.98 -17.59 11.38
C ASN A 256 -11.88 -16.56 11.09
N ALA A 257 -12.25 -15.35 10.66
CA ALA A 257 -11.31 -14.33 10.25
C ALA A 257 -10.56 -13.68 11.43
N LEU A 258 -9.33 -13.24 11.14
CA LEU A 258 -8.48 -12.43 12.02
C LEU A 258 -8.25 -11.06 11.38
N TYR A 259 -8.41 -10.00 12.16
CA TYR A 259 -7.99 -8.66 11.77
C TYR A 259 -6.63 -8.36 12.40
N MET A 260 -5.63 -8.01 11.59
CA MET A 260 -4.31 -7.65 12.08
C MET A 260 -3.95 -6.27 11.56
N THR A 261 -3.63 -5.32 12.44
CA THR A 261 -3.23 -3.97 12.05
C THR A 261 -1.80 -3.69 12.49
N MET A 262 -0.97 -3.22 11.56
CA MET A 262 0.39 -2.76 11.79
C MET A 262 0.40 -1.24 11.72
N ASN A 263 0.44 -0.60 12.90
CA ASN A 263 0.42 0.85 13.00
C ASN A 263 1.01 1.32 14.33
N LYS A 264 1.83 2.37 14.32
CA LYS A 264 2.31 3.00 15.57
C LYS A 264 1.16 3.64 16.38
N LYS A 265 0.09 4.06 15.72
CA LYS A 265 -1.10 4.65 16.36
C LYS A 265 -2.14 3.58 16.67
N ALA A 266 -2.68 3.61 17.89
CA ALA A 266 -3.82 2.78 18.27
C ALA A 266 -5.12 3.45 17.82
N TYR A 267 -5.74 2.91 16.77
CA TYR A 267 -7.10 3.30 16.37
C TYR A 267 -8.13 2.46 17.13
N ARG A 268 -9.28 3.06 17.44
CA ARG A 268 -10.36 2.34 18.12
C ARG A 268 -10.85 1.18 17.25
N ILE A 269 -10.87 -0.01 17.86
CA ILE A 269 -11.39 -1.25 17.27
C ILE A 269 -12.86 -1.43 17.68
N PRO A 270 -13.77 -1.82 16.78
CA PRO A 270 -15.15 -2.16 17.15
C PRO A 270 -15.19 -3.36 18.13
N ASN A 271 -15.99 -3.25 19.19
CA ASN A 271 -16.10 -4.30 20.22
C ASN A 271 -16.39 -5.69 19.64
N SER A 272 -17.16 -5.77 18.55
CA SER A 272 -17.57 -7.03 17.90
C SER A 272 -16.43 -7.84 17.26
N ILE A 273 -15.24 -7.26 17.11
CA ILE A 273 -14.06 -7.94 16.53
C ILE A 273 -12.83 -7.86 17.44
N GLN A 274 -12.96 -7.29 18.64
CA GLN A 274 -11.83 -7.01 19.51
C GLN A 274 -11.08 -8.30 19.91
N GLU A 275 -11.80 -9.38 20.17
CA GLU A 275 -11.26 -10.71 20.47
C GLU A 275 -10.59 -11.42 19.29
N ARG A 276 -10.73 -10.87 18.08
CA ARG A 276 -10.12 -11.36 16.83
C ARG A 276 -9.33 -10.26 16.14
N THR A 277 -8.71 -9.40 16.96
CA THR A 277 -7.85 -8.30 16.49
C THR A 277 -6.47 -8.39 17.12
N ILE A 278 -5.43 -8.29 16.29
CA ILE A 278 -4.03 -8.12 16.70
C ILE A 278 -3.57 -6.73 16.27
N HIS A 279 -2.96 -5.99 17.20
CA HIS A 279 -2.34 -4.70 16.91
C HIS A 279 -0.82 -4.82 17.09
N LEU A 280 -0.09 -4.73 15.98
CA LEU A 280 1.37 -4.70 15.95
C LEU A 280 1.83 -3.24 15.86
N THR A 281 2.74 -2.85 16.75
CA THR A 281 3.16 -1.46 17.01
C THR A 281 4.61 -1.19 16.66
N GLU A 282 5.41 -2.23 16.40
CA GLU A 282 6.78 -2.09 15.92
C GLU A 282 6.82 -1.34 14.57
N ASP A 283 8.00 -0.82 14.23
CA ASP A 283 8.21 -0.19 12.93
C ASP A 283 7.93 -1.17 11.77
N ILE A 284 7.14 -0.75 10.79
CA ILE A 284 6.60 -1.63 9.74
C ILE A 284 7.73 -2.33 8.96
N SER A 285 8.71 -1.58 8.48
CA SER A 285 9.82 -2.14 7.69
C SER A 285 10.66 -3.10 8.53
N THR A 286 10.97 -2.72 9.76
CA THR A 286 11.70 -3.59 10.71
C THR A 286 10.92 -4.88 11.02
N LEU A 287 9.61 -4.77 11.25
CA LEU A 287 8.76 -5.90 11.62
C LEU A 287 8.64 -6.93 10.49
N ILE A 288 8.34 -6.47 9.27
CA ILE A 288 8.19 -7.33 8.09
C ILE A 288 9.53 -8.01 7.75
N THR A 289 10.63 -7.26 7.74
CA THR A 289 11.95 -7.82 7.43
C THR A 289 12.43 -8.82 8.49
N THR A 290 12.10 -8.59 9.77
CA THR A 290 12.40 -9.54 10.85
C THR A 290 11.54 -10.81 10.74
N ALA A 291 10.25 -10.67 10.42
CA ALA A 291 9.36 -11.81 10.23
C ALA A 291 9.84 -12.74 9.09
N LEU A 292 10.36 -12.17 7.99
CA LEU A 292 10.94 -12.94 6.88
C LEU A 292 12.21 -13.71 7.30
N ARG A 293 13.13 -13.07 8.03
CA ARG A 293 14.40 -13.69 8.43
C ARG A 293 14.23 -14.89 9.37
N ASN A 294 13.18 -14.89 10.19
CA ASN A 294 12.91 -15.98 11.11
C ASN A 294 12.61 -17.31 10.38
N ASP A 295 12.20 -17.28 9.10
CA ASP A 295 12.04 -18.48 8.28
C ASP A 295 13.38 -19.20 8.02
N SER A 296 14.44 -18.43 7.72
CA SER A 296 15.77 -18.96 7.39
C SER A 296 16.47 -19.64 8.57
N THR A 297 16.27 -19.15 9.79
CA THR A 297 16.80 -19.80 11.00
C THR A 297 16.03 -21.05 11.39
N THR A 298 14.74 -21.11 11.09
CA THR A 298 13.90 -22.27 11.46
C THR A 298 14.09 -23.43 10.48
N GLN A 299 14.33 -23.15 9.19
CA GLN A 299 14.68 -24.17 8.20
C GLN A 299 16.07 -24.79 8.45
N ASN A 300 17.07 -23.99 8.90
CA ASN A 300 18.40 -24.52 9.22
C ASN A 300 18.46 -25.39 10.48
N ASN A 301 17.48 -25.28 11.38
CA ASN A 301 17.41 -26.13 12.57
C ASN A 301 16.70 -27.48 12.33
N ASN A 302 16.04 -27.67 11.17
CA ASN A 302 15.33 -28.91 10.82
C ASN A 302 16.13 -29.91 9.96
N ILE A 303 17.39 -29.60 9.61
CA ILE A 303 18.29 -30.50 8.84
C ILE A 303 19.33 -31.19 9.76
N GLY A 304 19.24 -30.99 11.08
CA GLY A 304 20.26 -31.39 12.05
C GLY A 304 19.97 -32.60 12.93
N GLU A 305 19.04 -33.51 12.60
CA GLU A 305 18.85 -34.76 13.38
C GLU A 305 18.46 -35.95 12.48
N THR A 306 19.38 -36.41 11.62
CA THR A 306 19.40 -37.80 11.17
C THR A 306 20.54 -38.54 11.84
N LYS A 307 20.14 -39.36 12.82
CA LYS A 307 20.88 -40.33 13.61
C LYS A 307 21.94 -41.11 12.80
N ASP A 308 23.20 -40.98 13.21
CA ASP A 308 24.19 -42.04 13.03
C ASP A 308 23.88 -43.19 14.02
N VAL A 309 23.20 -44.21 13.51
CA VAL A 309 23.16 -45.55 14.10
C VAL A 309 23.66 -46.49 13.01
N LEU A 310 24.58 -47.40 13.39
CA LEU A 310 25.26 -48.50 12.66
C LEU A 310 26.78 -48.22 12.60
N ASN A 311 27.72 -49.02 13.09
CA ASN A 311 27.69 -50.34 13.71
C ASN A 311 29.04 -50.55 14.43
N ARG A 312 29.03 -51.10 15.64
CA ARG A 312 30.13 -51.92 16.18
C ARG A 312 29.66 -53.36 16.13
N THR A 313 30.34 -54.21 15.36
CA THR A 313 30.67 -55.60 15.74
C THR A 313 31.62 -56.18 14.70
N ASP A 314 32.66 -56.81 15.25
CA ASP A 314 33.73 -57.65 14.70
C ASP A 314 34.82 -57.01 13.81
#